data_AF-A0AAE8TXW4-F1
#
_entry.id   AF-A0AAE8TXW4-F1
#
_cell.length_a   1.000
_cell.length_b   1.000
_cell.length_c   1.000
_cell.angle_alpha   90.00
_cell.angle_beta   90.00
_cell.angle_gamma   90.00
#
_symmetry.space_group_name_H-M   'P 1'
#
loop_
_entity.id
_entity.type
_entity.pdbx_description
1 polymer ?
#
loop_
_entity_poly.entity_id
_entity_poly.type
_entity_poly.pdbx_seq_one_letter_code
_entity_poly.pdbx_strand_id
1 'polypeptide(L)'
;MKTLLLEMGLFLGLLSALAHAGDWYIAAPSDCSNNEPVIAAFVALLPSSIPVHAASTSTVYAQIGIAPLKDIEGAGGERILDQLTLDKSKAAGYKAAMMAVADSYKVPYFVDVTAAVYGGMALSPAVGTAVGLVFTYLLDRLKEPAAAMTGFSAFIAEGGELDRRWKVLKTKDNGYYLVSSLEYTVSVGAEKRRFITAGCTYPVKVDVSEFQTAGPTNNKIIKPHGNAWGVFDIEDNKWDTTELKYFEQDEQFFYFYEDAIENDKVVGENTHRISFVGGPWQYKPYDSTDGKFKSFVAAVQAK
;
A
#
# COMPACT_ATOMS: atom_id res chain seq x y z
N MET A 1 -11.35 60.69 -35.40
CA MET A 1 -12.05 59.92 -36.45
C MET A 1 -11.03 58.99 -37.09
N LYS A 2 -11.18 57.66 -36.92
CA LYS A 2 -10.41 56.54 -37.54
C LYS A 2 -8.92 56.42 -37.16
N THR A 3 -8.28 55.28 -36.90
CA THR A 3 -8.58 53.85 -36.64
C THR A 3 -7.21 53.25 -36.25
N LEU A 4 -7.11 52.40 -35.22
CA LEU A 4 -6.34 51.14 -35.26
C LEU A 4 -6.51 50.41 -33.92
N LEU A 5 -7.44 49.46 -33.90
CA LEU A 5 -7.44 48.34 -32.97
C LEU A 5 -6.36 47.36 -33.47
N LEU A 6 -5.36 47.07 -32.65
CA LEU A 6 -4.47 45.93 -32.87
C LEU A 6 -4.83 44.87 -31.83
N GLU A 7 -5.52 43.84 -32.30
CA GLU A 7 -5.77 42.59 -31.58
C GLU A 7 -4.42 41.88 -31.34
N MET A 8 -3.97 41.85 -30.09
CA MET A 8 -3.04 40.82 -29.63
C MET A 8 -3.84 39.71 -28.95
N GLY A 9 -4.42 38.85 -29.79
CA GLY A 9 -4.78 37.50 -29.37
C GLY A 9 -3.49 36.71 -29.11
N LEU A 10 -3.03 36.69 -27.86
CA LEU A 10 -2.07 35.67 -27.45
C LEU A 10 -2.85 34.38 -27.25
N PHE A 11 -2.75 33.52 -28.27
CA PHE A 11 -3.00 32.09 -28.21
C PHE A 11 -2.44 31.53 -26.88
N LEU A 12 -3.33 31.26 -25.92
CA LEU A 12 -3.09 30.24 -24.91
C LEU A 12 -3.09 28.91 -25.66
N GLY A 13 -1.91 28.56 -26.18
CA GLY A 13 -1.62 27.20 -26.62
C GLY A 13 -1.78 26.29 -25.41
N LEU A 14 -2.97 25.70 -25.30
CA LEU A 14 -3.25 24.48 -24.56
C LEU A 14 -2.37 23.37 -25.15
N LEU A 15 -1.08 23.39 -24.80
CA LEU A 15 -0.31 22.18 -24.68
C LEU A 15 -0.82 21.50 -23.41
N SER A 16 -1.96 20.83 -23.54
CA SER A 16 -2.29 19.69 -22.71
C SER A 16 -1.26 18.60 -23.02
N ALA A 17 -0.03 18.81 -22.56
CA ALA A 17 0.82 17.70 -22.20
C ALA A 17 -0.01 16.93 -21.15
N LEU A 18 -0.46 15.73 -21.53
CA LEU A 18 -1.05 14.79 -20.60
C LEU A 18 -0.06 14.70 -19.44
N ALA A 19 -0.39 15.34 -18.32
CA ALA A 19 0.35 15.17 -17.09
C ALA A 19 0.07 13.72 -16.68
N HIS A 20 0.97 12.83 -17.08
CA HIS A 20 0.94 11.43 -16.69
C HIS A 20 0.93 11.38 -15.17
N ALA A 21 -0.12 10.80 -14.59
CA ALA A 21 -0.32 10.80 -13.14
C ALA A 21 0.74 9.96 -12.41
N GLY A 22 1.41 9.05 -13.12
CA GLY A 22 2.48 8.23 -12.60
C GLY A 22 1.95 7.21 -11.59
N ASP A 23 2.87 6.49 -10.97
CA ASP A 23 2.52 5.51 -9.95
C ASP A 23 1.81 6.17 -8.76
N TRP A 24 0.54 5.82 -8.53
CA TRP A 24 -0.32 6.47 -7.53
C TRP A 24 0.30 6.47 -6.13
N TYR A 25 0.98 5.38 -5.77
CA TYR A 25 1.58 5.15 -4.46
C TYR A 25 2.76 6.09 -4.17
N ILE A 26 3.34 6.73 -5.20
CA ILE A 26 4.43 7.70 -5.05
C ILE A 26 3.88 9.05 -4.55
N ALA A 27 2.70 9.44 -5.03
CA ALA A 27 2.02 10.68 -4.66
C ALA A 27 1.10 10.53 -3.45
N ALA A 28 0.71 9.29 -3.12
CA ALA A 28 -0.14 8.99 -1.99
C ALA A 28 0.54 9.32 -0.64
N PRO A 29 -0.20 9.88 0.32
CA PRO A 29 0.36 10.25 1.62
C PRO A 29 0.68 9.01 2.45
N SER A 30 1.86 9.00 3.06
CA SER A 30 2.26 8.06 4.09
C SER A 30 2.34 8.74 5.45
N ASP A 31 2.28 7.95 6.52
CA ASP A 31 2.43 8.48 7.87
C ASP A 31 2.97 7.48 8.88
N CYS A 32 3.63 8.00 9.89
CA CYS A 32 4.08 7.29 11.06
C CYS A 32 3.84 8.10 12.33
N SER A 33 3.60 7.40 13.44
CA SER A 33 3.75 7.98 14.77
C SER A 33 5.14 8.64 14.89
N ASN A 34 5.18 9.94 15.18
CA ASN A 34 6.40 10.76 15.28
C ASN A 34 7.22 10.45 16.54
N ASN A 35 7.70 9.22 16.68
CA ASN A 35 8.47 8.79 17.84
C ASN A 35 9.55 7.78 17.45
N GLU A 36 10.62 8.29 16.84
CA GLU A 36 11.76 7.49 16.38
C GLU A 36 12.35 6.58 17.47
N PRO A 37 12.50 7.02 18.75
CA PRO A 37 12.99 6.14 19.80
C PRO A 37 12.10 4.92 20.06
N VAL A 38 10.77 5.08 20.03
CA VAL A 38 9.84 3.94 20.20
C VAL A 38 9.99 2.96 19.05
N ILE A 39 9.96 3.47 17.82
CA ILE A 39 10.08 2.64 16.61
C ILE A 39 11.42 1.90 16.60
N ALA A 40 12.53 2.60 16.88
CA ALA A 40 13.86 2.02 16.91
C ALA A 40 14.00 0.90 17.96
N ALA A 41 13.42 1.09 19.15
CA ALA A 41 13.46 0.09 20.21
C ALA A 41 12.75 -1.23 19.81
N PHE A 42 11.61 -1.13 19.12
CA PHE A 42 10.90 -2.30 18.59
C PHE A 42 11.63 -2.96 17.44
N VAL A 43 12.10 -2.18 16.46
CA VAL A 43 12.78 -2.71 15.27
C VAL A 43 14.08 -3.42 15.64
N ALA A 44 14.78 -2.98 16.69
CA ALA A 44 15.97 -3.67 17.19
C ALA A 44 15.68 -5.07 17.77
N LEU A 45 14.45 -5.33 18.21
CA LEU A 45 14.06 -6.59 18.84
C LEU A 45 13.27 -7.53 17.92
N LEU A 46 12.58 -6.98 16.91
CA LEU A 46 11.75 -7.75 15.97
C LEU A 46 12.47 -7.99 14.64
N PRO A 47 12.55 -9.25 14.17
CA PRO A 47 13.40 -9.62 13.04
C PRO A 47 12.87 -9.19 11.66
N SER A 48 11.55 -9.02 11.48
CA SER A 48 11.03 -8.59 10.18
C SER A 48 11.19 -7.08 9.99
N SER A 49 11.23 -6.64 8.74
CA SER A 49 11.09 -5.24 8.31
C SER A 49 10.03 -5.17 7.21
N ILE A 50 9.24 -4.11 7.18
CA ILE A 50 8.48 -3.80 5.97
C ILE A 50 9.49 -3.26 4.95
N PRO A 51 9.51 -3.78 3.71
CA PRO A 51 10.23 -3.13 2.62
C PRO A 51 9.57 -1.79 2.32
N VAL A 52 10.08 -0.74 2.96
CA VAL A 52 9.62 0.64 2.77
C VAL A 52 10.65 1.39 1.93
N HIS A 53 10.17 2.13 0.95
CA HIS A 53 10.98 2.89 0.00
C HIS A 53 10.59 4.36 0.03
N ALA A 54 11.58 5.24 -0.15
CA ALA A 54 11.32 6.66 -0.29
C ALA A 54 10.77 6.97 -1.69
N ALA A 55 9.58 7.56 -1.75
CA ALA A 55 9.04 8.19 -2.96
C ALA A 55 9.52 9.64 -3.09
N SER A 56 9.66 10.34 -1.96
CA SER A 56 10.22 11.69 -1.87
C SER A 56 10.88 11.91 -0.51
N THR A 57 11.27 13.15 -0.19
CA THR A 57 11.77 13.52 1.13
C THR A 57 10.74 13.38 2.25
N SER A 58 9.44 13.33 1.92
CA SER A 58 8.35 13.29 2.90
C SER A 58 7.32 12.19 2.65
N THR A 59 7.47 11.39 1.59
CA THR A 59 6.57 10.29 1.25
C THR A 59 7.34 8.99 1.11
N VAL A 60 6.80 7.94 1.72
CA VAL A 60 7.34 6.59 1.67
C VAL A 60 6.24 5.60 1.32
N TYR A 61 6.56 4.52 0.61
CA TYR A 61 5.60 3.47 0.26
C TYR A 61 6.12 2.10 0.65
N ALA A 62 5.22 1.16 0.91
CA ALA A 62 5.57 -0.24 1.12
C ALA A 62 5.52 -0.98 -0.22
N GLN A 63 6.43 -1.92 -0.44
CA GLN A 63 6.44 -2.77 -1.64
C GLN A 63 6.09 -4.21 -1.26
N ILE A 64 4.94 -4.71 -1.68
CA ILE A 64 4.42 -6.01 -1.23
C ILE A 64 3.81 -6.78 -2.40
N GLY A 65 4.14 -8.06 -2.52
CA GLY A 65 3.50 -8.93 -3.49
C GLY A 65 1.99 -9.06 -3.26
N ILE A 66 1.20 -9.25 -4.32
CA ILE A 66 -0.25 -9.38 -4.19
C ILE A 66 -0.69 -10.58 -3.32
N ALA A 67 0.03 -11.70 -3.35
CA ALA A 67 -0.33 -12.90 -2.59
C ALA A 67 -0.33 -12.67 -1.06
N PRO A 68 0.75 -12.13 -0.44
CA PRO A 68 0.73 -11.72 0.97
C PRO A 68 -0.41 -10.76 1.34
N LEU A 69 -0.76 -9.82 0.46
CA LEU A 69 -1.88 -8.90 0.70
C LEU A 69 -3.20 -9.65 0.77
N LYS A 70 -3.47 -10.52 -0.22
CA LYS A 70 -4.67 -11.36 -0.27
C LYS A 70 -4.75 -12.33 0.92
N ASP A 71 -3.62 -12.89 1.37
CA ASP A 71 -3.59 -13.75 2.55
C ASP A 71 -4.04 -12.98 3.81
N ILE A 72 -3.58 -11.75 3.97
CA ILE A 72 -4.00 -10.89 5.10
C ILE A 72 -5.48 -10.55 5.00
N GLU A 73 -5.97 -10.21 3.81
CA GLU A 73 -7.39 -9.96 3.57
C GLU A 73 -8.26 -11.18 3.88
N GLY A 74 -7.86 -12.36 3.41
CA GLY A 74 -8.55 -13.63 3.66
C GLY A 74 -8.59 -14.02 5.14
N ALA A 75 -7.62 -13.56 5.94
CA ALA A 75 -7.56 -13.75 7.38
C ALA A 75 -8.38 -12.73 8.19
N GLY A 76 -9.19 -11.88 7.54
CA GLY A 76 -9.96 -10.82 8.20
C GLY A 76 -9.33 -9.43 8.12
N GLY A 77 -8.33 -9.24 7.25
CA GLY A 77 -7.69 -7.96 6.97
C GLY A 77 -6.53 -7.61 7.91
N GLU A 78 -6.16 -8.48 8.83
CA GLU A 78 -5.07 -8.25 9.78
C GLU A 78 -4.27 -9.53 10.08
N ARG A 79 -2.97 -9.38 10.36
CA ARG A 79 -2.08 -10.51 10.63
C ARG A 79 -0.93 -10.08 11.55
N ILE A 80 -0.61 -10.93 12.53
CA ILE A 80 0.64 -10.81 13.30
C ILE A 80 1.77 -11.36 12.44
N LEU A 81 2.77 -10.53 12.17
CA LEU A 81 3.94 -10.91 11.38
C LEU A 81 5.07 -11.42 12.25
N ASP A 82 5.41 -10.64 13.27
CA ASP A 82 6.39 -11.04 14.28
C ASP A 82 5.72 -11.06 15.64
N GLN A 83 6.15 -12.01 16.44
CA GLN A 83 5.82 -12.09 17.85
C GLN A 83 7.09 -12.43 18.62
N LEU A 84 7.38 -11.65 19.65
CA LEU A 84 8.50 -11.86 20.54
C LEU A 84 8.05 -11.81 21.99
N THR A 85 8.19 -12.92 22.70
CA THR A 85 8.08 -12.93 24.15
C THR A 85 9.33 -12.29 24.77
N LEU A 86 9.12 -11.30 25.63
CA LEU A 86 10.19 -10.62 26.36
C LEU A 86 10.62 -11.46 27.56
N ASP A 87 11.87 -11.90 27.54
CA ASP A 87 12.56 -12.35 28.75
C ASP A 87 12.98 -11.14 29.61
N LYS A 88 13.48 -11.41 30.82
CA LYS A 88 13.86 -10.38 31.79
C LYS A 88 14.89 -9.38 31.24
N SER A 89 15.85 -9.85 30.44
CA SER A 89 16.90 -8.98 29.90
C SER A 89 16.37 -8.10 28.78
N LYS A 90 15.57 -8.67 27.85
CA LYS A 90 14.94 -7.93 26.76
C LYS A 90 13.90 -6.93 27.28
N ALA A 91 13.12 -7.31 28.29
CA ALA A 91 12.17 -6.42 28.95
C ALA A 91 12.87 -5.21 29.59
N ALA A 92 14.01 -5.41 30.25
CA ALA A 92 14.78 -4.30 30.84
C ALA A 92 15.31 -3.33 29.77
N GLY A 93 15.87 -3.86 28.67
CA GLY A 93 16.36 -3.04 27.55
C GLY A 93 15.22 -2.26 26.88
N TYR A 94 14.10 -2.94 26.62
CA TYR A 94 12.90 -2.32 26.04
C TYR A 94 12.33 -1.23 26.96
N LYS A 95 12.20 -1.50 28.26
CA LYS A 95 11.76 -0.49 29.25
C LYS A 95 12.66 0.74 29.27
N ALA A 96 13.98 0.54 29.29
CA ALA A 96 14.93 1.65 29.30
C ALA A 96 14.76 2.54 28.05
N ALA A 97 14.52 1.95 26.89
CA ALA A 97 14.25 2.70 25.67
C ALA A 97 12.92 3.47 25.75
N MET A 98 11.86 2.87 26.29
CA MET A 98 10.57 3.54 26.48
C MET A 98 10.63 4.68 27.51
N MET A 99 11.49 4.59 28.53
CA MET A 99 11.70 5.67 29.50
C MET A 99 12.42 6.89 28.91
N ALA A 100 13.13 6.74 27.79
CA ALA A 100 13.77 7.85 27.08
C ALA A 100 12.78 8.66 26.22
N VAL A 101 11.55 8.18 26.09
CA VAL A 101 10.50 8.80 25.29
C VAL A 101 9.77 9.87 26.12
N ALA A 102 9.46 11.00 25.50
CA ALA A 102 8.80 12.12 26.18
C ALA A 102 7.46 11.73 26.81
N ASP A 103 7.24 12.12 28.07
CA ASP A 103 6.03 11.87 28.85
C ASP A 103 4.74 12.36 28.20
N SER A 104 4.83 13.41 27.37
CA SER A 104 3.70 13.95 26.60
C SER A 104 3.18 12.98 25.54
N TYR A 105 3.93 11.94 25.20
CA TYR A 105 3.50 10.90 24.26
C TYR A 105 2.47 9.99 24.93
N LYS A 106 1.31 9.88 24.28
CA LYS A 106 0.18 9.08 24.77
C LYS A 106 0.10 7.77 24.00
N VAL A 107 0.01 6.67 24.74
CA VAL A 107 -0.09 5.32 24.21
C VAL A 107 -1.53 4.83 24.39
N PRO A 108 -2.31 4.66 23.31
CA PRO A 108 -3.62 4.04 23.40
C PRO A 108 -3.48 2.58 23.86
N TYR A 109 -4.39 2.13 24.71
CA TYR A 109 -4.39 0.76 25.19
C TYR A 109 -5.79 0.16 25.29
N PHE A 110 -5.83 -1.16 25.21
CA PHE A 110 -7.03 -1.99 25.24
C PHE A 110 -6.97 -2.93 26.43
N VAL A 111 -8.12 -3.19 27.03
CA VAL A 111 -8.31 -4.21 28.07
C VAL A 111 -9.15 -5.34 27.48
N ASP A 112 -8.70 -6.58 27.64
CA ASP A 112 -9.41 -7.81 27.29
C ASP A 112 -9.74 -8.01 25.79
N VAL A 113 -9.03 -7.33 24.87
CA VAL A 113 -9.24 -7.49 23.42
C VAL A 113 -8.46 -8.69 22.87
N THR A 114 -9.19 -9.65 22.30
CA THR A 114 -8.63 -10.95 21.87
C THR A 114 -8.20 -11.03 20.41
N ALA A 115 -8.60 -10.14 19.49
CA ALA A 115 -8.06 -10.19 18.12
C ALA A 115 -8.13 -8.87 17.34
N ALA A 116 -9.32 -8.27 17.18
CA ALA A 116 -9.56 -7.28 16.13
C ALA A 116 -9.63 -5.82 16.61
N VAL A 117 -8.50 -5.28 17.09
CA VAL A 117 -8.37 -3.87 17.47
C VAL A 117 -8.73 -2.94 16.30
N TYR A 118 -8.50 -3.39 15.08
CA TYR A 118 -8.75 -2.61 13.88
C TYR A 118 -10.00 -3.05 13.11
N GLY A 119 -10.87 -3.89 13.67
CA GLY A 119 -11.99 -4.55 12.98
C GLY A 119 -13.01 -3.64 12.28
N GLY A 120 -12.95 -2.33 12.47
CA GLY A 120 -13.77 -1.34 11.76
C GLY A 120 -12.99 -0.14 11.22
N MET A 121 -11.66 -0.23 11.15
CA MET A 121 -10.84 0.82 10.58
C MET A 121 -11.00 0.80 9.05
N ALA A 122 -11.44 1.93 8.51
CA ALA A 122 -11.56 2.18 7.08
C ALA A 122 -10.88 3.52 6.76
N LEU A 123 -10.32 3.64 5.56
CA LEU A 123 -9.79 4.91 5.09
C LEU A 123 -10.95 5.89 4.89
N SER A 124 -10.86 7.06 5.49
CA SER A 124 -11.82 8.13 5.24
C SER A 124 -11.59 8.69 3.83
N PRO A 125 -12.62 8.84 2.97
CA PRO A 125 -12.46 9.38 1.62
C PRO A 125 -12.04 10.87 1.59
N ALA A 126 -11.97 11.55 2.74
CA ALA A 126 -11.77 12.99 2.83
C ALA A 126 -10.37 13.45 3.29
N VAL A 127 -9.41 12.56 3.57
CA VAL A 127 -8.23 12.96 4.35
C VAL A 127 -6.92 12.55 3.67
N GLY A 128 -6.36 13.46 2.89
CA GLY A 128 -4.98 13.43 2.38
C GLY A 128 -3.92 13.66 3.46
N THR A 129 -4.16 13.23 4.69
CA THR A 129 -3.21 13.30 5.81
C THR A 129 -3.24 11.96 6.52
N ALA A 130 -2.31 11.08 6.15
CA ALA A 130 -2.17 9.78 6.81
C ALA A 130 -1.75 9.94 8.29
N VAL A 131 -1.10 11.08 8.61
CA VAL A 131 -1.16 11.93 9.83
C VAL A 131 -2.06 11.52 11.00
N GLY A 132 -1.92 10.34 11.61
CA GLY A 132 -2.76 9.93 12.73
C GLY A 132 -3.90 8.98 12.39
N LEU A 133 -4.07 8.47 11.17
CA LEU A 133 -5.18 7.55 10.88
C LEU A 133 -5.27 6.36 11.86
N VAL A 134 -4.14 5.83 12.34
CA VAL A 134 -4.13 4.79 13.37
C VAL A 134 -4.41 5.38 14.75
N PHE A 135 -3.59 6.32 15.22
CA PHE A 135 -3.72 6.87 16.58
C PHE A 135 -5.00 7.70 16.78
N THR A 136 -5.36 8.59 15.85
CA THR A 136 -6.64 9.31 15.79
C THR A 136 -7.83 8.33 15.71
N TYR A 137 -7.74 7.24 14.94
CA TYR A 137 -8.83 6.24 14.96
C TYR A 137 -8.98 5.60 16.34
N LEU A 138 -7.88 5.19 16.96
CA LEU A 138 -7.91 4.54 18.28
C LEU A 138 -8.33 5.52 19.38
N LEU A 139 -7.80 6.75 19.37
CA LEU A 139 -8.04 7.77 20.40
C LEU A 139 -9.37 8.49 20.22
N ASP A 140 -9.70 8.91 18.99
CA ASP A 140 -10.86 9.79 18.74
C ASP A 140 -12.11 9.02 18.34
N ARG A 141 -11.97 7.92 17.59
CA ARG A 141 -13.14 7.14 17.10
C ARG A 141 -13.53 6.01 18.03
N LEU A 142 -12.56 5.28 18.58
CA LEU A 142 -12.82 4.23 19.57
C LEU A 142 -12.89 4.79 21.01
N LYS A 143 -12.48 6.05 21.23
CA LYS A 143 -12.43 6.71 22.55
C LYS A 143 -11.63 5.91 23.58
N GLU A 144 -10.56 5.26 23.11
CA GLU A 144 -9.81 4.36 23.97
C GLU A 144 -9.03 5.13 25.04
N PRO A 145 -8.92 4.58 26.26
CA PRO A 145 -8.03 5.11 27.26
C PRO A 145 -6.59 5.23 26.73
N ALA A 146 -5.94 6.33 27.05
CA ALA A 146 -4.55 6.56 26.69
C ALA A 146 -3.72 6.75 27.95
N ALA A 147 -2.61 6.02 28.05
CA ALA A 147 -1.65 6.19 29.11
C ALA A 147 -0.55 7.17 28.66
N ALA A 148 -0.10 8.03 29.56
CA ALA A 148 1.19 8.70 29.35
C ALA A 148 2.30 7.64 29.28
N MET A 149 3.35 7.92 28.50
CA MET A 149 4.47 7.00 28.29
C MET A 149 5.11 6.51 29.60
N THR A 150 5.21 7.37 30.62
CA THR A 150 5.69 6.99 31.96
C THR A 150 4.78 5.96 32.63
N GLY A 151 3.47 6.16 32.55
CA GLY A 151 2.47 5.19 33.03
C GLY A 151 2.55 3.86 32.28
N PHE A 152 2.76 3.90 30.96
CA PHE A 152 2.98 2.71 30.14
C PHE A 152 4.26 1.95 30.56
N SER A 153 5.38 2.65 30.73
CA SER A 153 6.68 2.03 31.06
C SER A 153 6.67 1.24 32.38
N ALA A 154 5.76 1.59 33.30
CA ALA A 154 5.55 0.86 34.55
C ALA A 154 5.00 -0.57 34.32
N PHE A 155 4.28 -0.81 33.22
CA PHE A 155 3.74 -2.13 32.88
C PHE A 155 4.80 -3.09 32.31
N ILE A 156 5.98 -2.58 31.90
CA ILE A 156 7.09 -3.39 31.36
C ILE A 156 7.95 -3.93 32.52
N ALA A 157 7.33 -4.61 33.50
CA ALA A 157 8.05 -5.00 34.72
C ALA A 157 8.72 -6.37 34.59
N GLU A 158 8.03 -7.40 34.10
CA GLU A 158 8.52 -8.79 34.12
C GLU A 158 7.97 -9.65 32.96
N GLY A 159 8.14 -9.18 31.73
CA GLY A 159 7.80 -9.92 30.52
C GLY A 159 6.70 -9.29 29.68
N GLY A 160 6.01 -10.10 28.88
CA GLY A 160 5.02 -9.65 27.89
C GLY A 160 5.42 -10.03 26.47
N GLU A 161 4.61 -9.61 25.51
CA GLU A 161 4.75 -9.94 24.09
C GLU A 161 4.87 -8.65 23.30
N LEU A 162 5.89 -8.56 22.44
CA LEU A 162 5.95 -7.55 21.39
C LEU A 162 5.43 -8.17 20.10
N ASP A 163 4.40 -7.57 19.53
CA ASP A 163 3.83 -8.00 18.27
C ASP A 163 4.04 -6.91 17.21
N ARG A 164 4.43 -7.32 16.01
CA ARG A 164 4.24 -6.50 14.81
C ARG A 164 3.00 -6.98 14.09
N ARG A 165 1.99 -6.11 14.03
CA ARG A 165 0.74 -6.42 13.33
C ARG A 165 0.63 -5.60 12.05
N TRP A 166 0.30 -6.28 10.98
CA TRP A 166 -0.07 -5.68 9.71
C TRP A 166 -1.58 -5.72 9.53
N LYS A 167 -2.12 -4.64 9.00
CA LYS A 167 -3.49 -4.55 8.52
C LYS A 167 -3.49 -4.00 7.11
N VAL A 168 -4.26 -4.65 6.26
CA VAL A 168 -4.48 -4.18 4.89
C VAL A 168 -5.76 -3.33 4.88
N LEU A 169 -5.66 -2.14 4.31
CA LEU A 169 -6.76 -1.23 4.05
C LEU A 169 -6.88 -1.00 2.55
N LYS A 170 -8.09 -0.70 2.09
CA LYS A 170 -8.36 -0.32 0.70
C LYS A 170 -8.98 1.07 0.62
N THR A 171 -8.60 1.82 -0.40
CA THR A 171 -9.34 3.02 -0.80
C THR A 171 -10.66 2.62 -1.47
N LYS A 172 -11.50 3.61 -1.78
CA LYS A 172 -12.71 3.40 -2.59
C LYS A 172 -12.42 2.88 -4.00
N ASP A 173 -11.24 3.19 -4.56
CA ASP A 173 -10.83 2.79 -5.91
C ASP A 173 -9.90 1.56 -5.88
N ASN A 174 -9.90 0.81 -4.76
CA ASN A 174 -9.15 -0.45 -4.51
C ASN A 174 -7.64 -0.32 -4.26
N GLY A 175 -7.13 0.89 -4.07
CA GLY A 175 -5.74 1.17 -3.73
C GLY A 175 -5.37 0.59 -2.38
N TYR A 176 -4.29 -0.17 -2.32
CA TYR A 176 -3.84 -0.81 -1.08
C TYR A 176 -3.07 0.15 -0.19
N TYR A 177 -3.42 0.16 1.08
CA TYR A 177 -2.62 0.73 2.16
C TYR A 177 -2.26 -0.36 3.16
N LEU A 178 -1.02 -0.33 3.64
CA LEU A 178 -0.55 -1.18 4.73
C LEU A 178 -0.46 -0.34 5.99
N VAL A 179 -1.24 -0.73 7.00
CA VAL A 179 -1.06 -0.28 8.37
C VAL A 179 -0.13 -1.25 9.09
N SER A 180 0.97 -0.73 9.63
CA SER A 180 1.87 -1.47 10.50
C SER A 180 1.80 -0.91 11.90
N SER A 181 1.58 -1.77 12.88
CA SER A 181 1.56 -1.37 14.28
C SER A 181 2.53 -2.21 15.11
N LEU A 182 3.07 -1.53 16.13
CA LEU A 182 3.98 -2.09 17.12
C LEU A 182 3.24 -2.15 18.44
N GLU A 183 2.88 -3.37 18.83
CA GLU A 183 1.99 -3.64 19.94
C GLU A 183 2.80 -4.27 21.08
N TYR A 184 2.57 -3.80 22.32
CA TYR A 184 3.05 -4.48 23.52
C TYR A 184 1.85 -5.06 24.27
N THR A 185 1.90 -6.35 24.58
CA THR A 185 0.83 -7.06 25.26
C THR A 185 1.34 -7.64 26.58
N VAL A 186 0.59 -7.43 27.67
CA VAL A 186 0.97 -7.88 29.02
C VAL A 186 -0.25 -8.34 29.79
N SER A 187 -0.06 -9.34 30.66
CA SER A 187 -1.07 -9.80 31.59
C SER A 187 -0.89 -9.11 32.95
N VAL A 188 -1.97 -8.49 33.46
CA VAL A 188 -2.00 -7.83 34.76
C VAL A 188 -3.06 -8.52 35.63
N GLY A 189 -2.62 -9.47 36.47
CA GLY A 189 -3.54 -10.35 37.18
C GLY A 189 -4.31 -11.23 36.20
N ALA A 190 -5.64 -11.08 36.16
CA ALA A 190 -6.51 -11.80 35.21
C ALA A 190 -6.73 -11.05 33.89
N GLU A 191 -6.38 -9.76 33.82
CA GLU A 191 -6.61 -8.91 32.65
C GLU A 191 -5.47 -9.04 31.64
N LYS A 192 -5.80 -9.02 30.34
CA LYS A 192 -4.80 -8.90 29.27
C LYS A 192 -4.88 -7.51 28.66
N ARG A 193 -3.79 -6.75 28.72
CA ARG A 193 -3.71 -5.38 28.21
C ARG A 193 -2.84 -5.33 26.97
N ARG A 194 -3.30 -4.63 25.94
CA ARG A 194 -2.55 -4.41 24.68
C ARG A 194 -2.36 -2.92 24.48
N PHE A 195 -1.12 -2.50 24.28
CA PHE A 195 -0.70 -1.12 24.08
C PHE A 195 -0.20 -0.94 22.64
N ILE A 196 -0.70 0.06 21.93
CA ILE A 196 -0.21 0.39 20.58
C ILE A 196 0.79 1.53 20.71
N THR A 197 2.05 1.16 20.68
CA THR A 197 3.17 2.06 21.04
C THR A 197 3.60 2.92 19.86
N ALA A 198 3.51 2.38 18.66
CA ALA A 198 3.79 3.06 17.41
C ALA A 198 2.99 2.44 16.27
N GLY A 199 2.78 3.22 15.21
CA GLY A 199 2.06 2.76 14.04
C GLY A 199 2.32 3.64 12.84
N CYS A 200 2.33 3.02 11.66
CA CYS A 200 2.51 3.69 10.38
C CYS A 200 1.49 3.20 9.38
N THR A 201 1.13 4.08 8.44
CA THR A 201 0.27 3.80 7.29
C THR A 201 1.05 4.12 6.02
N TYR A 202 1.18 3.15 5.14
CA TYR A 202 1.93 3.26 3.89
C TYR A 202 1.02 2.98 2.71
N PRO A 203 1.02 3.81 1.65
CA PRO A 203 0.52 3.34 0.36
C PRO A 203 1.37 2.16 -0.13
N VAL A 204 0.75 1.25 -0.87
CA VAL A 204 1.39 0.00 -1.29
C VAL A 204 1.62 -0.02 -2.78
N LYS A 205 2.89 -0.14 -3.18
CA LYS A 205 3.27 -0.69 -4.48
C LYS A 205 3.01 -2.19 -4.45
N VAL A 206 2.12 -2.65 -5.32
CA VAL A 206 1.77 -4.08 -5.39
C VAL A 206 2.69 -4.74 -6.39
N ASP A 207 3.52 -5.69 -5.98
CA ASP A 207 4.30 -6.47 -6.93
C ASP A 207 3.49 -7.66 -7.46
N VAL A 208 3.55 -7.87 -8.76
CA VAL A 208 2.95 -9.02 -9.45
C VAL A 208 4.05 -9.73 -10.23
N SER A 209 4.17 -11.04 -10.08
CA SER A 209 5.16 -11.83 -10.81
C SER A 209 4.72 -12.14 -12.24
N GLU A 210 3.42 -12.37 -12.43
CA GLU A 210 2.80 -12.64 -13.72
C GLU A 210 1.29 -12.38 -13.69
N PHE A 211 0.73 -12.05 -14.84
CA PHE A 211 -0.71 -11.98 -15.05
C PHE A 211 -1.13 -13.13 -15.96
N GLN A 212 -1.83 -14.11 -15.42
CA GLN A 212 -2.39 -15.20 -16.21
C GLN A 212 -3.85 -14.88 -16.57
N THR A 213 -4.19 -14.99 -17.85
CA THR A 213 -5.59 -14.92 -18.26
C THR A 213 -6.36 -16.15 -17.76
N ALA A 214 -7.56 -15.94 -17.24
CA ALA A 214 -8.41 -17.03 -16.78
C ALA A 214 -9.55 -17.30 -17.79
N GLY A 215 -9.90 -18.57 -17.97
CA GLY A 215 -10.99 -19.05 -18.82
C GLY A 215 -10.57 -20.08 -19.88
N PRO A 216 -11.50 -20.90 -20.40
CA PRO A 216 -11.21 -21.99 -21.33
C PRO A 216 -10.75 -21.53 -22.73
N THR A 217 -10.81 -20.24 -23.03
CA THR A 217 -10.43 -19.64 -24.32
C THR A 217 -9.30 -18.61 -24.20
N ASN A 218 -8.77 -18.37 -23.00
CA ASN A 218 -7.68 -17.42 -22.81
C ASN A 218 -6.48 -18.14 -22.20
N ASN A 219 -5.44 -18.30 -23.01
CA ASN A 219 -4.27 -19.13 -22.77
C ASN A 219 -2.99 -18.29 -22.65
N LYS A 220 -3.06 -17.05 -22.15
CA LYS A 220 -1.90 -16.12 -22.12
C LYS A 220 -1.38 -15.88 -20.71
N ILE A 221 -0.06 -15.78 -20.58
CA ILE A 221 0.65 -15.32 -19.38
C ILE A 221 1.47 -14.10 -19.74
N ILE A 222 1.26 -12.99 -19.04
CA ILE A 222 2.07 -11.79 -19.17
C ILE A 222 3.06 -11.78 -18.01
N LYS A 223 4.34 -11.84 -18.30
CA LYS A 223 5.39 -11.90 -17.27
C LYS A 223 6.69 -11.23 -17.75
N PRO A 224 7.60 -10.87 -16.84
CA PRO A 224 8.87 -10.26 -17.22
C PRO A 224 9.64 -11.11 -18.25
N HIS A 225 10.11 -10.45 -19.30
CA HIS A 225 10.91 -11.04 -20.39
C HIS A 225 12.01 -10.05 -20.80
N GLY A 226 13.22 -10.25 -20.30
CA GLY A 226 14.32 -9.30 -20.46
C GLY A 226 13.99 -7.95 -19.79
N ASN A 227 13.97 -6.88 -20.57
CA ASN A 227 13.70 -5.51 -20.10
C ASN A 227 12.23 -5.08 -20.26
N ALA A 228 11.38 -5.95 -20.78
CA ALA A 228 9.96 -5.69 -21.01
C ALA A 228 9.11 -6.78 -20.36
N TRP A 229 7.79 -6.67 -20.50
CA TRP A 229 6.86 -7.75 -20.19
C TRP A 229 6.49 -8.47 -21.48
N GLY A 230 6.72 -9.78 -21.54
CA GLY A 230 6.37 -10.58 -22.69
C GLY A 230 4.98 -11.21 -22.51
N VAL A 231 4.30 -11.46 -23.63
CA VAL A 231 3.08 -12.28 -23.66
C VAL A 231 3.47 -13.70 -24.06
N PHE A 232 3.16 -14.67 -23.21
CA PHE A 232 3.46 -16.09 -23.42
C PHE A 232 2.18 -16.85 -23.69
N ASP A 233 2.12 -17.58 -24.80
CA ASP A 233 1.04 -18.50 -25.14
C ASP A 233 1.26 -19.86 -24.46
N ILE A 234 0.31 -20.27 -23.62
CA ILE A 234 0.34 -21.51 -22.86
C ILE A 234 0.11 -22.73 -23.75
N GLU A 235 -0.77 -22.64 -24.76
CA GLU A 235 -1.11 -23.78 -25.62
C GLU A 235 0.00 -24.07 -26.63
N ASP A 236 0.52 -23.01 -27.25
CA ASP A 236 1.62 -23.11 -28.22
C ASP A 236 3.00 -23.17 -27.55
N ASN A 237 3.07 -22.95 -26.23
CA ASN A 237 4.29 -22.94 -25.41
C ASN A 237 5.39 -22.04 -26.01
N LYS A 238 4.99 -20.84 -26.46
CA LYS A 238 5.88 -19.88 -27.14
C LYS A 238 5.60 -18.46 -26.67
N TRP A 239 6.61 -17.60 -26.83
CA TRP A 239 6.41 -16.16 -26.69
C TRP A 239 5.73 -15.60 -27.92
N ASP A 240 4.72 -14.76 -27.70
CA ASP A 240 4.21 -13.88 -28.75
C ASP A 240 5.26 -12.79 -29.04
N THR A 241 5.20 -12.20 -30.23
CA THR A 241 6.11 -11.12 -30.63
C THR A 241 5.78 -9.79 -29.94
N THR A 242 4.65 -9.72 -29.25
CA THR A 242 4.22 -8.53 -28.50
C THR A 242 5.05 -8.36 -27.24
N GLU A 243 5.65 -7.18 -27.10
CA GLU A 243 6.29 -6.71 -25.87
C GLU A 243 5.49 -5.56 -25.27
N LEU A 244 5.24 -5.67 -23.97
CA LEU A 244 4.52 -4.70 -23.17
C LEU A 244 5.52 -3.91 -22.32
N LYS A 245 5.52 -2.59 -22.47
CA LYS A 245 6.36 -1.68 -21.68
C LYS A 245 5.56 -1.20 -20.48
N TYR A 246 6.02 -1.46 -19.26
CA TYR A 246 5.37 -0.92 -18.06
C TYR A 246 5.37 0.60 -18.10
N PHE A 247 4.22 1.19 -17.76
CA PHE A 247 4.03 2.63 -17.77
C PHE A 247 3.75 3.19 -16.37
N GLU A 248 2.67 2.75 -15.73
CA GLU A 248 2.30 3.18 -14.39
C GLU A 248 1.42 2.14 -13.69
N GLN A 249 1.28 2.28 -12.38
CA GLN A 249 0.31 1.57 -11.56
C GLN A 249 -0.65 2.59 -10.96
N ASP A 250 -1.96 2.40 -11.16
CA ASP A 250 -2.99 3.11 -10.41
C ASP A 250 -3.48 2.29 -9.21
N GLU A 251 -4.52 2.75 -8.53
CA GLU A 251 -5.10 2.11 -7.35
C GLU A 251 -5.65 0.68 -7.61
N GLN A 252 -5.78 0.23 -8.86
CA GLN A 252 -6.34 -1.09 -9.20
C GLN A 252 -5.60 -1.84 -10.32
N PHE A 253 -4.90 -1.12 -11.20
CA PHE A 253 -4.37 -1.62 -12.46
C PHE A 253 -2.89 -1.34 -12.63
N PHE A 254 -2.22 -2.28 -13.29
CA PHE A 254 -0.97 -2.03 -14.01
C PHE A 254 -1.29 -1.55 -15.41
N TYR A 255 -0.61 -0.52 -15.87
CA TYR A 255 -0.69 -0.02 -17.24
C TYR A 255 0.58 -0.37 -18.01
N PHE A 256 0.36 -0.70 -19.28
CA PHE A 256 1.42 -1.01 -20.23
C PHE A 256 1.18 -0.31 -21.55
N TYR A 257 2.26 0.00 -22.26
CA TYR A 257 2.23 0.38 -23.67
C TYR A 257 2.69 -0.77 -24.56
N GLU A 258 2.05 -0.89 -25.71
CA GLU A 258 2.44 -1.75 -26.82
C GLU A 258 2.65 -0.86 -28.05
N ASP A 259 3.79 -1.01 -28.73
CA ASP A 259 4.02 -0.28 -29.98
C ASP A 259 3.08 -0.84 -31.06
N ALA A 260 2.24 0.02 -31.64
CA ALA A 260 1.42 -0.35 -32.80
C ALA A 260 2.28 -0.28 -34.05
N ILE A 261 2.43 -1.41 -34.75
CA ILE A 261 3.29 -1.54 -35.94
C ILE A 261 2.44 -1.65 -37.21
N GLU A 262 2.67 -0.76 -38.17
CA GLU A 262 2.15 -0.89 -39.54
C GLU A 262 3.31 -0.80 -40.54
N ASN A 263 3.41 -1.76 -41.46
CA ASN A 263 4.51 -1.85 -42.44
C ASN A 263 5.91 -1.73 -41.81
N ASP A 264 6.16 -2.51 -40.75
CA ASP A 264 7.41 -2.54 -39.98
C ASP A 264 7.83 -1.20 -39.34
N LYS A 265 6.88 -0.29 -39.12
CA LYS A 265 7.11 0.99 -38.45
C LYS A 265 6.12 1.21 -37.31
N VAL A 266 6.62 1.80 -36.22
CA VAL A 266 5.77 2.27 -35.11
C VAL A 266 4.90 3.42 -35.61
N VAL A 267 3.58 3.24 -35.57
CA VAL A 267 2.58 4.24 -35.97
C VAL A 267 1.83 4.85 -34.77
N GLY A 268 1.94 4.23 -33.60
CA GLY A 268 1.33 4.71 -32.36
C GLY A 268 1.61 3.78 -31.18
N GLU A 269 1.00 4.07 -30.03
CA GLU A 269 1.12 3.28 -28.81
C GLU A 269 -0.27 2.86 -28.32
N ASN A 270 -0.52 1.56 -28.27
CA ASN A 270 -1.71 1.04 -27.63
C ASN A 270 -1.53 1.02 -26.11
N THR A 271 -2.61 1.24 -25.37
CA THR A 271 -2.58 1.17 -23.90
C THR A 271 -3.28 -0.11 -23.43
N HIS A 272 -2.61 -0.89 -22.60
CA HIS A 272 -3.20 -1.99 -21.86
C HIS A 272 -3.32 -1.62 -20.39
N ARG A 273 -4.35 -2.14 -19.72
CA ARG A 273 -4.42 -2.15 -18.26
C ARG A 273 -4.90 -3.48 -17.72
N ILE A 274 -4.29 -3.93 -16.63
CA ILE A 274 -4.51 -5.26 -16.05
C ILE A 274 -4.70 -5.13 -14.55
N SER A 275 -5.84 -5.62 -14.05
CA SER A 275 -6.15 -5.57 -12.62
C SER A 275 -5.22 -6.48 -11.82
N PHE A 276 -4.48 -5.92 -10.86
CA PHE A 276 -3.60 -6.74 -10.01
C PHE A 276 -4.37 -7.56 -8.96
N VAL A 277 -5.64 -7.21 -8.67
CA VAL A 277 -6.48 -8.03 -7.77
C VAL A 277 -7.14 -9.21 -8.51
N GLY A 278 -6.98 -9.28 -9.83
CA GLY A 278 -7.76 -10.12 -10.72
C GLY A 278 -8.94 -9.35 -11.31
N GLY A 279 -9.44 -9.82 -12.45
CA GLY A 279 -10.51 -9.18 -13.20
C GLY A 279 -10.08 -8.83 -14.63
N PRO A 280 -10.49 -7.68 -15.17
CA PRO A 280 -10.36 -7.44 -16.59
C PRO A 280 -8.91 -7.12 -16.99
N TRP A 281 -8.50 -7.70 -18.12
CA TRP A 281 -7.45 -7.14 -18.97
C TRP A 281 -8.15 -6.33 -20.06
N GLN A 282 -7.82 -5.03 -20.13
CA GLN A 282 -8.45 -4.11 -21.04
C GLN A 282 -7.40 -3.44 -21.94
N TYR A 283 -7.84 -3.06 -23.13
CA TYR A 283 -6.99 -2.55 -24.18
C TYR A 283 -7.65 -1.35 -24.85
N LYS A 284 -6.83 -0.36 -25.19
CA LYS A 284 -7.22 0.84 -25.89
C LYS A 284 -6.25 1.05 -27.06
N PRO A 285 -6.73 0.90 -28.30
CA PRO A 285 -5.94 1.22 -29.50
C PRO A 285 -5.47 2.67 -29.49
N TYR A 286 -4.31 2.93 -30.10
CA TYR A 286 -3.75 4.28 -30.24
C TYR A 286 -4.68 5.23 -31.02
N ASP A 287 -5.43 4.70 -31.98
CA ASP A 287 -6.36 5.42 -32.86
C ASP A 287 -7.81 5.48 -32.32
N SER A 288 -8.03 5.06 -31.06
CA SER A 288 -9.35 5.08 -30.42
C SER A 288 -9.91 6.50 -30.34
N THR A 289 -10.97 6.75 -31.11
CA THR A 289 -11.63 8.06 -31.19
C THR A 289 -12.48 8.41 -29.97
N ASP A 290 -12.88 7.42 -29.17
CA ASP A 290 -13.70 7.60 -27.97
C ASP A 290 -12.89 7.53 -26.65
N GLY A 291 -11.60 7.19 -26.74
CA GLY A 291 -10.70 7.07 -25.60
C GLY A 291 -11.06 5.92 -24.64
N LYS A 292 -11.95 4.99 -25.03
CA LYS A 292 -12.46 3.96 -24.14
C LYS A 292 -11.64 2.68 -24.21
N PHE A 293 -11.35 2.13 -23.03
CA PHE A 293 -10.81 0.79 -22.90
C PHE A 293 -11.88 -0.23 -23.31
N LYS A 294 -11.52 -1.12 -24.24
CA LYS A 294 -12.28 -2.30 -24.58
C LYS A 294 -11.81 -3.44 -23.67
N SER A 295 -12.74 -4.11 -23.00
CA SER A 295 -12.44 -5.35 -22.29
C SER A 295 -12.42 -6.50 -23.29
N PHE A 296 -11.40 -7.35 -23.24
CA PHE A 296 -11.49 -8.65 -23.92
C PHE A 296 -12.40 -9.60 -23.13
N VAL A 297 -12.92 -10.65 -23.79
CA VAL A 297 -13.72 -11.70 -23.14
C VAL A 297 -12.79 -12.51 -22.23
N ALA A 298 -12.68 -12.14 -20.95
CA ALA A 298 -11.98 -12.92 -19.93
C ALA A 298 -12.74 -12.84 -18.60
N ALA A 299 -13.05 -14.00 -18.02
CA ALA A 299 -13.67 -14.12 -16.70
C ALA A 299 -12.61 -14.59 -15.70
N VAL A 300 -12.46 -13.89 -14.57
CA VAL A 300 -11.42 -14.17 -13.58
C VAL A 300 -11.95 -14.95 -12.40
N GLN A 301 -11.17 -15.94 -11.96
CA GLN A 301 -11.18 -16.42 -10.60
C GLN A 301 -9.80 -16.26 -9.97
N ALA A 302 -9.77 -15.61 -8.80
CA ALA A 302 -8.59 -15.53 -7.96
C ALA A 302 -8.36 -16.90 -7.29
N LYS A 303 -7.12 -17.39 -7.32
CA LYS A 303 -6.62 -18.24 -6.24
C LYS A 303 -5.65 -17.42 -5.41
#